data_AF-A0A957MYY6-F1
#
_entry.id   AF-A0A957MYY6-F1
#
_cell.length_a   1.000
_cell.length_b   1.000
_cell.length_c   1.000
_cell.angle_alpha   90.00
_cell.angle_beta   90.00
_cell.angle_gamma   90.00
#
_symmetry.space_group_name_H-M   'P 1'
#
loop_
_entity.id
_entity.type
_entity.pdbx_description
1 polymer ?
#
loop_
_entity_poly.entity_id
_entity_poly.type
_entity_poly.pdbx_seq_one_letter_code
_entity_poly.pdbx_strand_id
1 'polypeptide(L)'
;MAEITLAFWVMKIIATTLGETTGDFIAQTLNLGYVVGLGITSVLLVGVLTAQIRAERLHPSLFWAAIVATTTAGTEISDLMDRTLGLGYVGGSIVLTMCLLATLFVWHRRVGHLQVDGINRRDTEIMFWVAVVFSNSLGTAFGDFLVDVIGLSYATGALVTMGVIGLVLIAHYTRAMNDVVLFWIAFVFTRPFGATFGDLLTKPAESGGLHLGTYNASIVCILLLSGLIFVSHRRRRRLSARP
;
A
#
# COMPACT_ATOMS: atom_id res chain seq x y z
N MET A 1 2.93 14.15 -10.69
CA MET A 1 2.49 12.83 -10.20
C MET A 1 1.05 12.57 -10.64
N ALA A 2 0.48 11.39 -10.37
CA ALA A 2 -0.94 11.14 -10.67
C ALA A 2 -1.80 12.16 -9.91
N GLU A 3 -2.82 12.73 -10.56
CA GLU A 3 -3.74 13.65 -9.88
C GLU A 3 -4.49 12.88 -8.78
N ILE A 4 -4.47 13.42 -7.56
CA ILE A 4 -5.17 12.86 -6.40
C ILE A 4 -6.68 13.05 -6.64
N THR A 5 -7.27 12.05 -7.29
CA THR A 5 -8.69 11.99 -7.66
C THR A 5 -9.33 10.81 -6.96
N LEU A 6 -10.67 10.71 -7.00
CA LEU A 6 -11.36 9.51 -6.51
C LEU A 6 -10.82 8.23 -7.18
N ALA A 7 -10.50 8.30 -8.48
CA ALA A 7 -9.91 7.20 -9.22
C ALA A 7 -8.53 6.79 -8.69
N PHE A 8 -7.72 7.74 -8.20
CA PHE A 8 -6.45 7.45 -7.54
C PHE A 8 -6.65 6.59 -6.29
N TRP A 9 -7.61 6.95 -5.44
CA TRP A 9 -7.89 6.18 -4.23
C TRP A 9 -8.43 4.78 -4.52
N VAL A 10 -9.31 4.63 -5.51
CA VAL A 10 -9.81 3.32 -5.94
C VAL A 10 -8.69 2.44 -6.50
N MET A 11 -7.85 2.98 -7.40
CA MET A 11 -6.71 2.24 -7.93
C MET A 11 -5.72 1.87 -6.82
N LYS A 12 -5.54 2.75 -5.82
CA LYS A 12 -4.68 2.48 -4.67
C LYS A 12 -5.20 1.31 -3.84
N ILE A 13 -6.49 1.29 -3.52
CA ILE A 13 -7.10 0.19 -2.78
C ILE A 13 -6.87 -1.14 -3.51
N ILE A 14 -7.14 -1.17 -4.82
CA ILE A 14 -6.92 -2.37 -5.64
C ILE A 14 -5.44 -2.78 -5.63
N ALA A 15 -4.52 -1.82 -5.73
CA ALA A 15 -3.08 -2.09 -5.70
C ALA A 15 -2.60 -2.59 -4.33
N THR A 16 -3.17 -2.11 -3.23
CA THR A 16 -2.86 -2.60 -1.87
C THR A 16 -3.39 -4.02 -1.66
N THR A 17 -4.61 -4.31 -2.12
CA THR A 17 -5.19 -5.67 -2.08
C THR A 17 -4.41 -6.63 -2.97
N LEU A 18 -4.00 -6.20 -4.16
CA LEU A 18 -3.10 -6.98 -5.01
C LEU A 18 -1.76 -7.27 -4.31
N GLY A 19 -1.21 -6.26 -3.63
CA GLY A 19 0.04 -6.37 -2.89
C GLY A 19 0.00 -7.49 -1.87
N GLU A 20 -1.04 -7.48 -1.03
CA GLU A 20 -1.31 -8.50 0.00
C GLU A 20 -1.40 -9.89 -0.61
N THR A 21 -2.34 -10.05 -1.55
CA THR A 21 -2.64 -11.35 -2.14
C THR A 21 -1.47 -11.94 -2.92
N THR A 22 -0.61 -11.09 -3.51
CA THR A 22 0.61 -11.52 -4.20
C THR A 22 1.70 -11.92 -3.20
N GLY A 23 1.86 -11.20 -2.09
CA GLY A 23 2.81 -11.57 -1.03
C GLY A 23 2.44 -12.94 -0.45
N ASP A 24 1.20 -13.09 -0.01
CA ASP A 24 0.65 -14.36 0.48
C ASP A 24 0.73 -15.49 -0.55
N PHE A 25 0.56 -15.17 -1.83
CA PHE A 25 0.78 -16.15 -2.89
C PHE A 25 2.23 -16.64 -2.92
N ILE A 26 3.20 -15.74 -2.88
CA ILE A 26 4.62 -16.07 -2.96
C ILE A 26 5.08 -16.81 -1.69
N ALA A 27 4.79 -16.29 -0.51
CA ALA A 27 5.26 -16.88 0.74
C ALA A 27 4.48 -18.15 1.12
N GLN A 28 3.14 -18.09 1.13
CA GLN A 28 2.29 -19.15 1.69
C GLN A 28 1.85 -20.14 0.62
N THR A 29 1.35 -19.66 -0.53
CA THR A 29 0.74 -20.55 -1.54
C THR A 29 1.79 -21.33 -2.34
N LEU A 30 2.90 -20.69 -2.70
CA LEU A 30 4.06 -21.37 -3.32
C LEU A 30 4.94 -22.08 -2.28
N ASN A 31 4.64 -21.93 -0.99
CA ASN A 31 5.37 -22.53 0.12
C ASN A 31 6.89 -22.20 0.11
N LEU A 32 7.25 -20.99 -0.35
CA LEU A 32 8.63 -20.52 -0.40
C LEU A 32 9.08 -19.94 0.96
N GLY A 33 8.11 -19.58 1.81
CA GLY A 33 8.35 -18.93 3.10
C GLY A 33 8.73 -17.45 2.97
N TYR A 34 8.61 -16.73 4.09
CA TYR A 34 8.74 -15.26 4.12
C TYR A 34 10.16 -14.75 3.84
N VAL A 35 11.21 -15.52 4.14
CA VAL A 35 12.59 -15.10 3.85
C VAL A 35 12.86 -15.08 2.34
N VAL A 36 12.45 -16.15 1.64
CA VAL A 36 12.62 -16.25 0.18
C VAL A 36 11.64 -15.31 -0.53
N GLY A 37 10.40 -15.22 -0.04
CA GLY A 37 9.39 -14.27 -0.52
C GLY A 37 9.87 -12.83 -0.43
N LEU A 38 10.41 -12.41 0.71
CA LEU A 38 11.03 -11.09 0.87
C LEU A 38 12.20 -10.87 -0.09
N GLY A 39 13.05 -11.88 -0.31
CA GLY A 39 14.16 -11.78 -1.25
C GLY A 39 13.68 -11.49 -2.68
N ILE A 40 12.69 -12.25 -3.16
CA ILE A 40 12.11 -12.08 -4.50
C ILE A 40 11.44 -10.70 -4.64
N THR A 41 10.59 -10.34 -3.68
CA THR A 41 9.83 -9.09 -3.71
C THR A 41 10.73 -7.87 -3.54
N SER A 42 11.82 -7.97 -2.77
CA SER A 42 12.84 -6.93 -2.62
C SER A 42 13.60 -6.68 -3.93
N VAL A 43 13.97 -7.74 -4.65
CA VAL A 43 14.64 -7.59 -5.96
C VAL A 43 13.70 -6.89 -6.96
N LEU A 44 12.43 -7.29 -7.01
CA LEU A 44 11.42 -6.66 -7.85
C LEU A 44 11.20 -5.19 -7.46
N LEU A 45 11.09 -4.91 -6.15
CA LEU A 45 10.94 -3.56 -5.61
C LEU A 45 12.10 -2.66 -6.03
N VAL A 46 13.34 -3.09 -5.80
CA VAL A 46 14.53 -2.31 -6.17
C VAL A 46 14.59 -2.07 -7.68
N GLY A 47 14.27 -3.08 -8.49
CA GLY A 47 14.23 -2.93 -9.95
C GLY A 47 13.21 -1.90 -10.41
N VAL A 48 11.97 -1.99 -9.92
CA VAL A 48 10.87 -1.08 -10.29
C VAL A 48 11.11 0.33 -9.76
N LEU A 49 11.55 0.49 -8.50
CA LEU A 49 11.87 1.81 -7.95
C LEU A 49 13.05 2.46 -8.68
N THR A 50 14.07 1.69 -9.04
CA THR A 50 15.19 2.21 -9.84
C THR A 50 14.71 2.71 -11.20
N ALA A 51 13.83 1.96 -11.87
CA ALA A 51 13.22 2.39 -13.13
C ALA A 51 12.36 3.64 -12.96
N GLN A 52 11.57 3.72 -11.87
CA GLN A 52 10.71 4.85 -11.54
C GLN A 52 11.51 6.13 -11.26
N ILE A 53 12.55 6.07 -10.43
CA ILE A 53 13.39 7.22 -10.06
C ILE A 53 14.27 7.70 -11.23
N ARG A 54 14.64 6.79 -12.14
CA ARG A 54 15.40 7.14 -13.36
C ARG A 54 14.53 7.69 -14.47
N ALA A 55 13.22 7.49 -14.43
CA ALA A 55 12.33 7.95 -15.48
C ALA A 55 12.29 9.49 -15.52
N GLU A 56 12.63 10.07 -16.67
CA GLU A 56 12.62 11.53 -16.88
C GLU A 56 11.20 12.11 -16.98
N ARG A 57 10.19 11.24 -17.17
CA ARG A 57 8.78 11.62 -17.30
C ARG A 57 7.92 10.74 -16.42
N LEU A 58 6.80 11.30 -15.95
CA LEU A 58 5.82 10.54 -15.19
C LEU A 58 5.12 9.50 -16.07
N HIS A 59 5.48 8.24 -15.88
CA HIS A 59 4.78 7.10 -16.47
C HIS A 59 3.79 6.52 -15.46
N PRO A 60 2.46 6.62 -15.69
CA PRO A 60 1.47 6.09 -14.76
C PRO A 60 1.62 4.59 -14.48
N SER A 61 2.04 3.81 -15.48
CA SER A 61 2.27 2.37 -15.34
C SER A 61 3.44 2.06 -14.39
N LEU A 62 4.57 2.77 -14.50
CA LEU A 62 5.71 2.61 -13.60
C LEU A 62 5.37 3.03 -12.17
N PHE A 63 4.61 4.13 -12.02
CA PHE A 63 4.14 4.57 -10.71
C PHE A 63 3.26 3.52 -10.03
N TRP A 64 2.27 2.97 -10.75
CA TRP A 64 1.41 1.92 -10.18
C TRP A 64 2.16 0.61 -9.95
N ALA A 65 3.11 0.25 -10.82
CA ALA A 65 3.99 -0.88 -10.58
C ALA A 65 4.85 -0.69 -9.33
N ALA A 66 5.37 0.51 -9.09
CA ALA A 66 6.11 0.84 -7.88
C ALA A 66 5.21 0.72 -6.64
N ILE A 67 3.98 1.24 -6.70
CA ILE A 67 3.01 1.08 -5.62
C ILE A 67 2.76 -0.41 -5.33
N VAL A 68 2.46 -1.22 -6.33
CA VAL A 68 2.24 -2.67 -6.15
C VAL A 68 3.49 -3.35 -5.58
N ALA A 69 4.68 -3.05 -6.11
CA ALA A 69 5.92 -3.64 -5.60
C ALA A 69 6.17 -3.26 -4.14
N THR A 70 5.90 -2.00 -3.76
CA THR A 70 6.04 -1.54 -2.37
C THR A 70 5.00 -2.14 -1.44
N THR A 71 3.79 -2.46 -1.91
CA THR A 71 2.75 -3.08 -1.09
C THR A 71 3.01 -4.57 -0.90
N THR A 72 3.44 -5.27 -1.95
CA THR A 72 3.86 -6.69 -1.87
C THR A 72 5.08 -6.87 -0.97
N ALA A 73 6.14 -6.08 -1.17
CA ALA A 73 7.32 -6.14 -0.31
C ALA A 73 6.98 -5.74 1.13
N GLY A 74 6.06 -4.79 1.32
CA GLY A 74 5.61 -4.39 2.66
C GLY A 74 4.93 -5.53 3.43
N THR A 75 4.09 -6.33 2.77
CA THR A 75 3.49 -7.54 3.37
C THR A 75 4.56 -8.50 3.85
N GLU A 76 5.50 -8.85 2.97
CA GLU A 76 6.59 -9.78 3.32
C GLU A 76 7.48 -9.26 4.46
N ILE A 77 7.76 -7.95 4.51
CA ILE A 77 8.50 -7.35 5.62
C ILE A 77 7.72 -7.52 6.93
N SER A 78 6.42 -7.20 6.91
CA SER A 78 5.55 -7.33 8.08
C SER A 78 5.50 -8.77 8.58
N ASP A 79 5.17 -9.72 7.70
CA ASP A 79 5.05 -11.13 8.05
C ASP A 79 6.37 -11.72 8.51
N LEU A 80 7.49 -11.33 7.90
CA LEU A 80 8.80 -11.77 8.37
C LEU A 80 9.06 -11.27 9.80
N MET A 81 8.77 -10.00 10.08
CA MET A 81 8.96 -9.41 11.41
C MET A 81 8.07 -10.04 12.48
N ASP A 82 6.80 -10.21 12.15
CA ASP A 82 5.80 -10.64 13.12
C ASP A 82 5.84 -12.16 13.34
N ARG A 83 5.94 -12.94 12.25
CA ARG A 83 5.82 -14.40 12.28
C ARG A 83 7.16 -15.12 12.35
N THR A 84 8.16 -14.66 11.60
CA THR A 84 9.47 -15.37 11.50
C THR A 84 10.48 -14.89 12.54
N LEU A 85 10.59 -13.58 12.75
CA LEU A 85 11.47 -13.00 13.77
C LEU A 85 10.84 -13.04 15.17
N GLY A 86 9.55 -13.39 15.28
CA GLY A 86 8.87 -13.60 16.55
C GLY A 86 8.66 -12.33 17.36
N LEU A 87 8.71 -11.15 16.72
CA LEU A 87 8.44 -9.88 17.39
C LEU A 87 6.96 -9.73 17.76
N GLY A 88 6.09 -10.47 17.07
CA GLY A 88 4.63 -10.34 17.15
C GLY A 88 4.13 -9.00 16.62
N TYR A 89 2.84 -8.94 16.29
CA TYR A 89 2.24 -7.79 15.61
C TYR A 89 2.40 -6.46 16.35
N VAL A 90 2.41 -6.47 17.69
CA VAL A 90 2.64 -5.26 18.49
C VAL A 90 4.08 -4.78 18.38
N GLY A 91 5.05 -5.70 18.53
CA GLY A 91 6.47 -5.39 18.45
C GLY A 91 6.85 -4.91 17.05
N GLY A 92 6.40 -5.62 16.01
CA GLY A 92 6.61 -5.23 14.62
C GLY A 92 6.00 -3.88 14.29
N SER A 93 4.74 -3.63 14.69
CA SER A 93 4.07 -2.34 14.50
C SER A 93 4.81 -1.18 15.16
N ILE A 94 5.35 -1.35 16.37
CA ILE A 94 6.13 -0.30 17.06
C ILE A 94 7.40 0.02 16.27
N VAL A 95 8.16 -1.00 15.86
CA VAL A 95 9.40 -0.83 15.08
C VAL A 95 9.12 -0.13 13.75
N LEU A 96 8.10 -0.58 13.02
CA LEU A 96 7.70 -0.01 11.73
C LEU A 96 7.21 1.43 11.88
N THR A 97 6.45 1.74 12.94
CA THR A 97 6.02 3.10 13.26
C THR A 97 7.22 4.00 13.54
N MET A 98 8.18 3.54 14.33
CA MET A 98 9.41 4.30 14.63
C MET A 98 10.22 4.57 13.36
N CYS A 99 10.35 3.58 12.47
CA CYS A 99 11.04 3.74 11.19
C CYS A 99 10.32 4.73 10.27
N LEU A 100 8.98 4.67 10.20
CA LEU A 100 8.17 5.60 9.44
C LEU A 100 8.33 7.04 9.97
N LEU A 101 8.19 7.23 11.28
CA LEU A 101 8.34 8.54 11.93
C LEU A 101 9.76 9.10 11.73
N ALA A 102 10.80 8.26 11.86
CA ALA A 102 12.17 8.66 11.60
C ALA A 102 12.34 9.12 10.13
N THR A 103 11.78 8.38 9.18
CA THR A 103 11.84 8.72 7.75
C THR A 103 11.15 10.06 7.47
N LEU A 104 9.93 10.25 7.99
CA LEU A 104 9.18 11.49 7.85
C LEU A 104 9.89 12.67 8.54
N PHE A 105 10.51 12.44 9.70
CA PHE A 105 11.27 13.45 10.41
C PHE A 105 12.51 13.89 9.63
N VAL A 106 13.29 12.95 9.10
CA VAL A 106 14.47 13.27 8.26
C VAL A 106 14.01 14.00 7.00
N TRP A 107 12.88 13.61 6.40
CA TRP A 107 12.33 14.31 5.24
C TRP A 107 11.96 15.75 5.62
N HIS A 108 11.19 15.92 6.69
CA HIS A 108 10.77 17.24 7.14
C HIS A 108 11.98 18.14 7.47
N ARG A 109 13.05 17.59 8.07
CA ARG A 109 14.30 18.33 8.33
C ARG A 109 15.05 18.73 7.05
N ARG A 110 14.98 17.92 5.99
CA ARG A 110 15.71 18.16 4.72
C ARG A 110 14.98 19.12 3.78
N VAL A 111 13.65 18.98 3.70
CA VAL A 111 12.82 19.67 2.69
C VAL A 111 11.95 20.77 3.33
N GLY A 112 11.71 20.71 4.65
CA GLY A 112 10.89 21.68 5.39
C GLY A 112 9.38 21.43 5.28
N HIS A 113 8.94 20.57 4.36
CA HIS A 113 7.53 20.23 4.14
C HIS A 113 7.39 18.77 3.67
N LEU A 114 6.24 18.16 3.96
CA LEU A 114 5.91 16.77 3.61
C LEU A 114 4.95 16.69 2.42
N GLN A 115 4.98 17.70 1.54
CA GLN A 115 4.12 17.71 0.35
C GLN A 115 4.56 16.62 -0.62
N VAL A 116 3.58 15.93 -1.17
CA VAL A 116 3.77 14.83 -2.11
C VAL A 116 3.61 15.31 -3.56
N ASP A 117 3.25 16.58 -3.76
CA ASP A 117 3.18 17.19 -5.08
C ASP A 117 4.53 17.82 -5.48
N GLY A 118 4.92 17.68 -6.75
CA GLY A 118 6.09 18.39 -7.29
C GLY A 118 7.46 17.89 -6.81
N ILE A 119 7.59 16.61 -6.43
CA ILE A 119 8.90 16.01 -6.13
C ILE A 119 9.78 16.01 -7.40
N ASN A 120 10.69 16.98 -7.48
CA ASN A 120 11.62 17.15 -8.61
C ASN A 120 13.04 16.68 -8.27
N ARG A 121 13.27 16.28 -7.02
CA ARG A 121 14.57 15.93 -6.46
C ARG A 121 14.63 14.43 -6.15
N ARG A 122 15.63 13.74 -6.73
CA ARG A 122 15.81 12.28 -6.56
C ARG A 122 15.97 11.87 -5.10
N ASP A 123 16.63 12.69 -4.29
CA ASP A 123 16.78 12.43 -2.86
C ASP A 123 15.42 12.46 -2.14
N THR A 124 14.58 13.46 -2.44
CA THR A 124 13.22 13.53 -1.89
C THR A 124 12.34 12.37 -2.39
N GLU A 125 12.50 11.93 -3.64
CA GLU A 125 11.77 10.80 -4.19
C GLU A 125 12.12 9.48 -3.49
N ILE A 126 13.42 9.25 -3.21
CA ILE A 126 13.85 8.08 -2.45
C ILE A 126 13.22 8.09 -1.05
N MET A 127 13.24 9.23 -0.36
CA MET A 127 12.65 9.35 0.97
C MET A 127 11.14 9.10 0.98
N PHE A 128 10.45 9.56 -0.08
CA PHE A 128 9.04 9.25 -0.29
C PHE A 128 8.82 7.74 -0.41
N TRP A 129 9.55 7.05 -1.29
CA TRP A 129 9.38 5.61 -1.48
C TRP A 129 9.74 4.80 -0.23
N VAL A 130 10.77 5.21 0.53
CA VAL A 130 11.10 4.59 1.82
C VAL A 130 9.95 4.77 2.83
N ALA A 131 9.37 5.97 2.92
CA ALA A 131 8.21 6.20 3.77
C ALA A 131 7.01 5.35 3.34
N VAL A 132 6.80 5.16 2.03
CA VAL A 132 5.75 4.30 1.48
C VAL A 132 5.98 2.83 1.87
N VAL A 133 7.20 2.30 1.79
CA VAL A 133 7.50 0.92 2.19
C VAL A 133 7.22 0.69 3.68
N PHE A 134 7.69 1.57 4.57
CA PHE A 134 7.41 1.44 6.00
C PHE A 134 5.91 1.61 6.32
N SER A 135 5.25 2.55 5.66
CA SER A 135 3.79 2.75 5.77
C SER A 135 3.03 1.50 5.32
N ASN A 136 3.43 0.88 4.21
CA ASN A 136 2.81 -0.33 3.71
C ASN A 136 3.03 -1.52 4.64
N SER A 137 4.24 -1.67 5.18
CA SER A 137 4.56 -2.74 6.13
C SER A 137 3.76 -2.56 7.41
N LEU A 138 3.70 -1.34 7.96
CA LEU A 138 2.92 -1.01 9.15
C LEU A 138 1.43 -1.27 8.92
N GLY A 139 0.92 -0.97 7.72
CA GLY A 139 -0.47 -1.21 7.38
C GLY A 139 -0.84 -2.68 7.37
N THR A 140 0.02 -3.57 6.88
CA THR A 140 -0.21 -5.02 6.98
C THR A 140 -0.16 -5.47 8.44
N ALA A 141 0.89 -5.11 9.20
CA ALA A 141 1.02 -5.45 10.63
C ALA A 141 -0.22 -5.03 11.44
N PHE A 142 -0.73 -3.81 11.18
CA PHE A 142 -1.90 -3.29 11.85
C PHE A 142 -3.18 -4.01 11.42
N GLY A 143 -3.32 -4.35 10.14
CA GLY A 143 -4.45 -5.14 9.64
C GLY A 143 -4.53 -6.50 10.32
N ASP A 144 -3.42 -7.21 10.36
CA ASP A 144 -3.31 -8.52 11.01
C ASP A 144 -3.51 -8.41 12.52
N PHE A 145 -2.96 -7.37 13.17
CA PHE A 145 -3.19 -7.10 14.58
C PHE A 145 -4.68 -6.98 14.95
N LEU A 146 -5.48 -6.30 14.11
CA LEU A 146 -6.93 -6.18 14.32
C LEU A 146 -7.63 -7.54 14.32
N VAL A 147 -7.15 -8.49 13.54
CA VAL A 147 -7.76 -9.81 13.39
C VAL A 147 -7.20 -10.80 14.40
N ASP A 148 -5.89 -10.99 14.41
CA ASP A 148 -5.22 -12.05 15.15
C ASP A 148 -5.05 -11.74 16.65
N VAL A 149 -4.98 -10.46 17.03
CA VAL A 149 -4.79 -10.06 18.44
C VAL A 149 -6.07 -9.52 19.06
N ILE A 150 -6.77 -8.63 18.36
CA ILE A 150 -8.03 -8.07 18.86
C ILE A 150 -9.19 -9.09 18.67
N GLY A 151 -9.06 -10.01 17.71
CA GLY A 151 -10.09 -11.03 17.45
C GLY A 151 -11.23 -10.54 16.57
N LEU A 152 -11.03 -9.48 15.78
CA LEU A 152 -12.04 -9.01 14.83
C LEU A 152 -12.11 -9.93 13.61
N SER A 153 -13.28 -10.06 13.01
CA SER A 153 -13.38 -10.69 11.68
C SER A 153 -12.70 -9.82 10.62
N TYR A 154 -12.23 -10.41 9.51
CA TYR A 154 -11.66 -9.66 8.38
C TYR A 154 -12.61 -8.58 7.85
N ALA A 155 -13.92 -8.87 7.78
CA ALA A 155 -14.93 -7.91 7.38
C ALA A 155 -15.03 -6.73 8.37
N THR A 156 -15.01 -7.00 9.67
CA THR A 156 -15.05 -5.95 10.70
C THR A 156 -13.76 -5.13 10.70
N GLY A 157 -12.58 -5.76 10.55
CA GLY A 157 -11.30 -5.05 10.42
C GLY A 157 -11.26 -4.12 9.20
N ALA A 158 -11.76 -4.59 8.06
CA ALA A 158 -11.92 -3.78 6.85
C ALA A 158 -12.91 -2.61 7.07
N LEU A 159 -14.02 -2.82 7.79
CA LEU A 159 -14.96 -1.75 8.11
C LEU A 159 -14.36 -0.70 9.06
N VAL A 160 -13.60 -1.11 10.07
CA VAL A 160 -12.93 -0.21 11.01
C VAL A 160 -11.94 0.70 10.27
N THR A 161 -11.08 0.10 9.44
CA THR A 161 -10.09 0.85 8.66
C THR A 161 -10.74 1.75 7.61
N MET A 162 -11.84 1.31 6.98
CA MET A 162 -12.66 2.15 6.11
C MET A 162 -13.32 3.31 6.87
N GLY A 163 -13.77 3.10 8.10
CA GLY A 163 -14.31 4.14 8.97
C GLY A 163 -13.29 5.24 9.24
N VAL A 164 -12.03 4.88 9.50
CA VAL A 164 -10.94 5.87 9.65
C VAL A 164 -10.74 6.68 8.38
N ILE A 165 -10.73 6.03 7.21
CA ILE A 165 -10.63 6.74 5.91
C ILE A 165 -11.84 7.68 5.71
N GLY A 166 -13.04 7.25 6.09
CA GLY A 166 -14.25 8.07 6.05
C GLY A 166 -14.17 9.30 6.96
N LEU A 167 -13.63 9.16 8.17
CA LEU A 167 -13.38 10.30 9.08
C LEU A 167 -12.37 11.29 8.50
N VAL A 168 -11.30 10.79 7.86
CA VAL A 168 -10.32 11.64 7.17
C VAL A 168 -10.98 12.39 6.01
N LEU A 169 -11.87 11.75 5.26
CA LEU A 169 -12.61 12.39 4.18
C LEU A 169 -13.52 13.51 4.71
N ILE A 170 -14.23 13.26 5.82
CA ILE A 170 -15.05 14.28 6.48
C ILE A 170 -14.17 15.45 6.94
N ALA A 171 -13.04 15.18 7.60
CA ALA A 171 -12.10 16.20 8.06
C ALA A 171 -11.51 17.05 6.91
N HIS A 172 -11.35 16.45 5.72
CA HIS A 172 -10.92 17.17 4.52
C HIS A 172 -12.01 18.14 4.03
N TYR A 173 -13.27 17.70 3.94
CA TYR A 173 -14.38 18.58 3.52
C TYR A 173 -14.69 19.69 4.52
N THR A 174 -14.47 19.46 5.81
CA THR A 174 -14.64 20.48 6.86
C THR A 174 -13.42 21.39 7.01
N ARG A 175 -12.33 21.13 6.28
CA ARG A 175 -11.03 21.83 6.41
C ARG A 175 -10.53 21.95 7.85
N ALA A 176 -10.80 20.94 8.67
CA ALA A 176 -10.44 20.95 10.09
C ALA A 176 -8.92 20.80 10.32
N MET A 177 -8.18 20.27 9.34
CA MET A 177 -6.74 19.97 9.44
C MET A 177 -6.01 20.26 8.13
N ASN A 178 -4.67 20.28 8.21
CA ASN A 178 -3.79 20.43 7.06
C ASN A 178 -3.94 19.25 6.09
N ASP A 179 -4.19 19.54 4.81
CA ASP A 179 -4.38 18.55 3.74
C ASP A 179 -3.21 17.56 3.63
N VAL A 180 -1.98 17.99 3.93
CA VAL A 180 -0.79 17.11 3.92
C VAL A 180 -0.91 16.02 5.00
N VAL A 181 -1.37 16.39 6.19
CA VAL A 181 -1.54 15.45 7.31
C VAL A 181 -2.67 14.48 7.00
N LEU A 182 -3.81 15.00 6.51
CA LEU A 182 -4.93 14.17 6.10
C LEU A 182 -4.55 13.20 4.98
N PHE A 183 -3.74 13.65 4.01
CA PHE A 183 -3.20 12.78 2.96
C PHE A 183 -2.41 11.63 3.55
N TRP A 184 -1.45 11.89 4.46
CA TRP A 184 -0.64 10.82 5.05
C TRP A 184 -1.47 9.84 5.88
N ILE A 185 -2.45 10.33 6.65
CA ILE A 185 -3.35 9.45 7.41
C ILE A 185 -4.16 8.57 6.45
N ALA A 186 -4.84 9.15 5.44
CA ALA A 186 -5.55 8.37 4.44
C ALA A 186 -4.61 7.40 3.72
N PHE A 187 -3.40 7.86 3.38
CA PHE A 187 -2.42 7.05 2.67
C PHE A 187 -1.99 5.84 3.50
N VAL A 188 -1.69 6.02 4.78
CA VAL A 188 -1.31 4.93 5.69
C VAL A 188 -2.51 3.99 5.89
N PHE A 189 -3.71 4.51 6.18
CA PHE A 189 -4.88 3.70 6.51
C PHE A 189 -5.54 2.97 5.32
N THR A 190 -5.28 3.40 4.08
CA THR A 190 -5.69 2.60 2.91
C THR A 190 -4.97 1.25 2.82
N ARG A 191 -3.79 1.10 3.43
CA ARG A 191 -3.07 -0.18 3.45
C ARG A 191 -3.72 -1.24 4.34
N PRO A 192 -3.98 -1.01 5.64
CA PRO A 192 -4.64 -2.00 6.50
C PRO A 192 -6.03 -2.34 5.96
N PHE A 193 -6.73 -1.37 5.35
CA PHE A 193 -7.95 -1.66 4.60
C PHE A 193 -7.70 -2.66 3.45
N GLY A 194 -6.71 -2.39 2.60
CA GLY A 194 -6.37 -3.28 1.48
C GLY A 194 -5.93 -4.68 1.92
N ALA A 195 -5.20 -4.78 3.03
CA ALA A 195 -4.74 -6.05 3.61
C ALA A 195 -5.92 -6.87 4.14
N THR A 196 -6.68 -6.31 5.10
CA THR A 196 -7.87 -6.97 5.67
C THR A 196 -8.92 -7.32 4.62
N PHE A 197 -9.10 -6.48 3.60
CA PHE A 197 -9.96 -6.79 2.46
C PHE A 197 -9.39 -7.90 1.58
N GLY A 198 -8.07 -7.93 1.33
CA GLY A 198 -7.41 -9.01 0.62
C GLY A 198 -7.53 -10.36 1.32
N ASP A 199 -7.36 -10.37 2.65
CA ASP A 199 -7.58 -11.56 3.47
C ASP A 199 -9.03 -11.99 3.50
N LEU A 200 -9.97 -11.03 3.58
CA LEU A 200 -11.40 -11.32 3.43
C LEU A 200 -11.68 -12.04 2.11
N LEU A 201 -11.02 -11.70 1.02
CA LEU A 201 -11.20 -12.40 -0.26
C LEU A 201 -10.56 -13.80 -0.22
N THR A 202 -9.35 -13.92 0.32
CA THR A 202 -8.50 -15.11 0.11
C THR A 202 -8.65 -16.20 1.18
N LYS A 203 -8.82 -15.83 2.45
CA LYS A 203 -8.79 -16.77 3.58
C LYS A 203 -10.05 -17.65 3.63
N PRO A 204 -10.02 -18.80 4.34
CA PRO A 204 -11.16 -19.70 4.45
C PRO A 204 -12.37 -19.08 5.16
N ALA A 205 -13.56 -19.60 4.85
CA ALA A 205 -14.81 -19.17 5.48
C ALA A 205 -14.83 -19.36 7.01
N GLU A 206 -14.11 -20.38 7.51
CA GLU A 206 -13.97 -20.65 8.95
C GLU A 206 -13.23 -19.53 9.70
N SER A 207 -12.34 -18.81 9.01
CA SER A 207 -11.63 -17.63 9.53
C SER A 207 -12.34 -16.32 9.17
N GLY A 208 -13.54 -16.38 8.56
CA GLY A 208 -14.31 -15.22 8.13
C GLY A 208 -13.98 -14.67 6.74
N GLY A 209 -13.29 -15.44 5.89
CA GLY A 209 -12.99 -15.08 4.50
C GLY A 209 -13.96 -15.68 3.45
N LEU A 210 -13.78 -15.33 2.18
CA LEU A 210 -14.63 -15.76 1.05
C LEU A 210 -14.07 -16.98 0.30
N HIS A 211 -12.90 -17.50 0.69
CA HIS A 211 -12.27 -18.68 0.09
C HIS A 211 -12.04 -18.55 -1.44
N LEU A 212 -11.78 -17.35 -1.97
CA LEU A 212 -11.44 -17.19 -3.40
C LEU A 212 -10.05 -17.76 -3.71
N GLY A 213 -9.18 -17.84 -2.70
CA GLY A 213 -7.77 -18.18 -2.85
C GLY A 213 -6.93 -17.03 -3.40
N THR A 214 -5.66 -17.03 -3.04
CA THR A 214 -4.66 -15.99 -3.39
C THR A 214 -4.49 -15.84 -4.91
N TYR A 215 -4.48 -16.94 -5.65
CA TYR A 215 -4.32 -16.94 -7.11
C TYR A 215 -5.46 -16.21 -7.84
N ASN A 216 -6.72 -16.58 -7.55
CA ASN A 216 -7.87 -15.97 -8.22
C ASN A 216 -8.03 -14.49 -7.82
N ALA A 217 -7.84 -14.18 -6.54
CA ALA A 217 -7.91 -12.81 -6.05
C ALA A 217 -6.86 -11.91 -6.73
N SER A 218 -5.61 -12.38 -6.84
CA SER A 218 -4.53 -11.66 -7.52
C SER A 218 -4.85 -11.38 -8.99
N ILE A 219 -5.37 -12.36 -9.73
CA ILE A 219 -5.76 -12.19 -11.14
C ILE A 219 -6.85 -11.13 -11.30
N VAL A 220 -7.89 -11.19 -10.45
CA VAL A 220 -8.99 -10.21 -10.49
C VAL A 220 -8.46 -8.81 -10.22
N CYS A 221 -7.59 -8.63 -9.21
CA CYS A 221 -7.00 -7.34 -8.90
C CYS A 221 -6.10 -6.82 -10.04
N ILE A 222 -5.29 -7.69 -10.68
CA ILE A 222 -4.47 -7.32 -11.85
C ILE A 222 -5.33 -6.84 -13.01
N LEU A 223 -6.42 -7.57 -13.33
CA LEU A 223 -7.32 -7.22 -14.42
C LEU A 223 -8.02 -5.88 -14.17
N LEU A 224 -8.52 -5.66 -12.95
CA LEU A 224 -9.16 -4.40 -12.56
C LEU A 224 -8.18 -3.23 -12.61
N LEU A 225 -6.98 -3.39 -12.05
CA LEU A 225 -5.96 -2.35 -12.03
C LEU A 225 -5.49 -2.00 -13.45
N SER A 226 -5.22 -3.01 -14.28
CA SER A 226 -4.82 -2.83 -15.69
C SER A 226 -5.91 -2.15 -16.51
N GLY A 227 -7.17 -2.55 -16.32
CA GLY A 227 -8.33 -1.92 -16.96
C GLY A 227 -8.49 -0.45 -16.58
N LEU A 228 -8.36 -0.11 -15.29
CA LEU A 228 -8.43 1.27 -14.81
C LEU A 228 -7.27 2.14 -15.32
N ILE A 229 -6.05 1.59 -15.34
CA ILE A 229 -4.89 2.29 -15.91
C ILE A 229 -5.12 2.56 -17.41
N PHE A 230 -5.64 1.58 -18.16
CA PHE A 230 -5.95 1.74 -19.58
C PHE A 230 -7.02 2.82 -19.83
N VAL A 231 -8.11 2.78 -19.05
CA VAL A 231 -9.18 3.80 -19.14
C VAL A 231 -8.66 5.19 -18.79
N SER A 232 -7.84 5.30 -17.74
CA SER A 232 -7.19 6.56 -17.34
C SER A 232 -6.30 7.12 -18.44
N HIS A 233 -5.49 6.26 -19.07
CA HIS A 233 -4.64 6.65 -20.20
C HIS A 233 -5.47 7.12 -21.40
N ARG A 234 -6.58 6.43 -21.71
CA ARG A 234 -7.48 6.80 -22.80
C ARG A 234 -8.21 8.13 -22.54
N ARG A 235 -8.63 8.39 -21.29
CA ARG A 235 -9.24 9.68 -20.91
C ARG A 235 -8.24 10.83 -21.03
N ARG A 236 -6.99 10.66 -20.57
CA ARG A 236 -5.94 11.68 -20.71
C ARG A 236 -5.66 12.01 -22.17
N ARG A 237 -5.49 11.00 -23.04
CA ARG A 237 -5.33 11.22 -24.49
C ARG A 237 -6.51 11.96 -25.12
N ARG A 238 -7.74 11.68 -24.69
CA ARG A 238 -8.95 12.37 -25.20
C ARG A 238 -9.04 13.82 -24.74
N LEU A 239 -8.60 14.15 -23.53
CA LEU A 239 -8.56 15.52 -23.01
C LEU A 239 -7.47 16.35 -23.68
N SER A 240 -6.32 15.76 -23.98
CA SER A 240 -5.23 16.38 -24.75
C SER A 240 -5.53 16.55 -26.25
N ALA A 241 -6.57 15.88 -26.75
CA ALA A 241 -6.99 15.90 -28.15
C ALA A 241 -8.27 16.74 -28.38
N ARG A 242 -8.77 17.44 -27.34
CA ARG A 242 -9.80 18.47 -27.53
C ARG A 242 -9.10 19.77 -27.98
N PRO A 243 -9.46 20.33 -29.14
CA PRO A 243 -8.89 21.56 -29.65
C PRO A 243 -9.25 22.77 -28.78
#